data_AF-A0A940B5Q8-F1
#
_entry.id   AF-A0A940B5Q8-F1
#
_cell.length_a   1.000
_cell.length_b   1.000
_cell.length_c   1.000
_cell.angle_alpha   90.00
_cell.angle_beta   90.00
_cell.angle_gamma   90.00
#
_symmetry.space_group_name_H-M   'P 1'
#
loop_
_entity.id
_entity.type
_entity.pdbx_description
1 polymer ?
#
loop_
_entity_poly.entity_id
_entity_poly.type
_entity_poly.pdbx_seq_one_letter_code
_entity_poly.pdbx_strand_id
1 'polypeptide(L)'
;MKKMIAVCLALMMALSMAACKKKSKKKDIDDIKSIDGIMLKVSSASYELQDPNYDQWTGVVFYVRYDGTLECTEYWSISDNKEYSTVLSDSDLMDVYEFCQEYGDGEKLKGYEEQAADGEKLWFTYIDEDGEEHFIYFGYCYQNEALWNLYTRLGSYIRNL
;
A
#
# COMPACT_ATOMS: atom_id res chain seq x y z
N MET A 1 9.29 -25.64 51.35
CA MET A 1 9.60 -24.66 50.28
C MET A 1 9.14 -25.18 48.89
N LYS A 2 7.84 -25.38 48.67
CA LYS A 2 7.30 -25.86 47.37
C LYS A 2 5.92 -25.30 47.00
N LYS A 3 5.49 -24.18 47.61
CA LYS A 3 4.15 -23.60 47.40
C LYS A 3 4.13 -22.12 46.97
N MET A 4 5.26 -21.56 46.53
CA MET A 4 5.37 -20.12 46.22
C MET A 4 5.65 -19.77 44.75
N ILE A 5 5.61 -20.74 43.83
CA ILE A 5 5.98 -20.48 42.41
C ILE A 5 4.76 -20.37 41.49
N ALA A 6 3.58 -20.87 41.88
CA ALA A 6 2.43 -20.95 40.97
C ALA A 6 1.63 -19.63 40.80
N VAL A 7 1.85 -18.60 41.62
CA VAL A 7 1.01 -17.38 41.60
C VAL A 7 1.55 -16.29 40.67
N CYS A 8 2.83 -16.31 40.29
CA CYS A 8 3.40 -15.28 39.41
C CYS A 8 3.19 -15.52 37.89
N LEU A 9 2.85 -16.75 37.47
CA LEU A 9 2.59 -17.04 36.04
C LEU A 9 1.17 -16.74 35.60
N ALA A 10 0.20 -16.65 36.52
CA ALA A 10 -1.19 -16.34 36.17
C ALA A 10 -1.43 -14.83 35.96
N LEU A 11 -0.59 -13.94 36.52
CA LEU A 11 -0.69 -12.50 36.30
C LEU A 11 -0.07 -12.02 34.97
N MET A 12 0.83 -12.78 34.36
CA MET A 12 1.43 -12.41 33.07
C MET A 12 0.58 -12.80 31.85
N MET A 13 -0.40 -13.72 32.00
CA MET A 13 -1.35 -14.03 30.92
C MET A 13 -2.58 -13.10 30.91
N ALA A 14 -2.77 -12.28 31.95
CA ALA A 14 -3.89 -11.32 32.02
C ALA A 14 -3.57 -9.96 31.38
N LEU A 15 -2.31 -9.70 30.99
CA LEU A 15 -1.90 -8.46 30.33
C LEU A 15 -1.90 -8.54 28.79
N SER A 16 -2.07 -9.72 28.20
CA SER A 16 -2.08 -9.88 26.73
C SER A 16 -3.47 -9.78 26.09
N MET A 17 -4.54 -9.55 26.86
CA MET A 17 -5.92 -9.43 26.33
C MET A 17 -6.53 -8.03 26.50
N ALA A 18 -5.70 -7.03 26.79
CA ALA A 18 -6.09 -5.62 26.79
C ALA A 18 -5.44 -4.82 25.65
N ALA A 19 -5.11 -5.47 24.54
CA ALA A 19 -5.13 -4.81 23.24
C ALA A 19 -6.59 -4.58 22.84
N CYS A 20 -7.33 -3.85 23.69
CA CYS A 20 -8.44 -3.06 23.21
C CYS A 20 -7.86 -2.26 22.06
N LYS A 21 -8.30 -2.56 20.83
CA LYS A 21 -8.20 -1.67 19.68
C LYS A 21 -8.66 -0.29 20.17
N LYS A 22 -7.70 0.50 20.64
CA LYS A 22 -7.88 1.91 20.93
C LYS A 22 -8.29 2.42 19.57
N LYS A 23 -9.58 2.73 19.39
CA LYS A 23 -10.05 3.37 18.16
C LYS A 23 -9.13 4.57 18.03
N SER A 24 -8.16 4.48 17.11
CA SER A 24 -7.25 5.58 16.85
C SER A 24 -8.15 6.76 16.54
N LYS A 25 -7.90 7.88 17.19
CA LYS A 25 -8.65 9.10 16.90
C LYS A 25 -8.46 9.32 15.39
N LYS A 26 -9.55 9.40 14.63
CA LYS A 26 -9.47 9.67 13.19
C LYS A 26 -8.63 10.93 13.02
N LYS A 27 -7.47 10.81 12.40
CA LYS A 27 -6.59 11.95 12.11
C LYS A 27 -7.30 12.87 11.13
N ASP A 28 -7.11 14.17 11.29
CA ASP A 28 -7.51 15.12 10.26
C ASP A 28 -6.46 15.20 9.15
N ILE A 29 -6.82 15.87 8.05
CA ILE A 29 -5.95 15.96 6.87
C ILE A 29 -4.66 16.75 7.14
N ASP A 30 -4.71 17.73 8.05
CA ASP A 30 -3.56 18.56 8.37
C ASP A 30 -2.54 17.77 9.20
N ASP A 31 -3.01 16.94 10.14
CA ASP A 31 -2.18 15.97 10.87
C ASP A 31 -1.48 15.00 9.91
N ILE A 32 -2.19 14.48 8.90
CA ILE A 32 -1.63 13.55 7.90
C ILE A 32 -0.56 14.26 7.07
N LYS A 33 -0.84 15.45 6.54
CA LYS A 33 0.10 16.23 5.72
C LYS A 33 1.32 16.74 6.48
N SER A 34 1.28 16.75 7.80
CA SER A 34 2.43 17.12 8.64
C SER A 34 3.51 16.04 8.70
N ILE A 35 3.19 14.80 8.29
CA ILE A 35 4.13 13.68 8.26
C ILE A 35 5.00 13.82 7.01
N ASP A 36 6.31 13.68 7.17
CA ASP A 36 7.23 13.65 6.04
C ASP A 36 7.41 12.22 5.54
N GLY A 37 7.53 12.07 4.23
CA GLY A 37 7.85 10.79 3.58
C GLY A 37 6.74 10.20 2.72
N ILE A 38 7.01 8.99 2.27
CA ILE A 38 6.12 8.19 1.43
C ILE A 38 5.14 7.47 2.36
N MET A 39 3.86 7.51 2.01
CA MET A 39 2.81 6.74 2.67
C MET A 39 2.57 5.42 1.94
N LEU A 40 2.41 5.45 0.62
CA LEU A 40 2.05 4.26 -0.15
C LEU A 40 2.93 4.12 -1.39
N LYS A 41 3.44 2.92 -1.62
CA LYS A 41 4.03 2.50 -2.88
C LYS A 41 3.11 1.49 -3.56
N VAL A 42 2.72 1.77 -4.80
CA VAL A 42 1.99 0.83 -5.66
C VAL A 42 2.80 0.62 -6.92
N SER A 43 3.08 -0.62 -7.31
CA SER A 43 3.77 -0.90 -8.56
C SER A 43 3.11 -2.01 -9.34
N SER A 44 3.10 -1.90 -10.66
CA SER A 44 2.78 -3.02 -11.54
C SER A 44 3.96 -3.37 -12.44
N ALA A 45 4.03 -4.64 -12.80
CA ALA A 45 5.00 -5.15 -13.76
C ALA A 45 4.32 -6.14 -14.70
N SER A 46 4.58 -5.98 -16.00
CA SER A 46 4.17 -6.96 -17.02
C SER A 46 5.27 -8.00 -17.21
N TYR A 47 4.91 -9.27 -17.03
CA TYR A 47 5.77 -10.43 -17.23
C TYR A 47 5.54 -11.12 -18.58
N GLU A 48 4.84 -10.47 -19.52
CA GLU A 48 4.67 -11.00 -20.86
C GLU A 48 6.00 -11.12 -21.61
N LEU A 49 6.06 -12.00 -22.62
CA LEU A 49 7.21 -12.12 -23.50
C LEU A 49 7.36 -10.81 -24.29
N GLN A 50 8.33 -10.00 -23.90
CA GLN A 50 8.64 -8.76 -24.59
C GLN A 50 9.30 -9.05 -25.94
N ASP A 51 8.81 -8.40 -26.99
CA ASP A 51 9.46 -8.45 -28.29
C ASP A 51 10.60 -7.41 -28.29
N PRO A 52 11.87 -7.84 -28.41
CA PRO A 52 13.02 -6.92 -28.31
C PRO A 52 13.07 -5.89 -29.44
N ASN A 53 12.22 -6.01 -30.47
CA ASN A 53 12.15 -5.04 -31.57
C ASN A 53 11.12 -3.93 -31.34
N TYR A 54 10.30 -4.02 -30.30
CA TYR A 54 9.30 -3.01 -29.96
C TYR A 54 9.58 -2.40 -28.60
N ASP A 55 9.41 -1.08 -28.53
CA ASP A 55 9.40 -0.37 -27.27
C ASP A 55 8.03 -0.58 -26.60
N GLN A 56 8.03 -1.34 -25.52
CA GLN A 56 6.85 -1.80 -24.82
C GLN A 56 6.87 -1.27 -23.40
N TRP A 57 5.70 -0.88 -22.90
CA TRP A 57 5.54 -0.56 -21.49
C TRP A 57 5.74 -1.83 -20.65
N THR A 58 6.58 -1.74 -19.62
CA THR A 58 6.98 -2.90 -18.80
C THR A 58 6.47 -2.82 -17.37
N GLY A 59 6.03 -1.64 -16.92
CA GLY A 59 5.47 -1.45 -15.60
C GLY A 59 5.35 0.01 -15.20
N VAL A 60 4.75 0.25 -14.03
CA VAL A 60 4.63 1.56 -13.42
C VAL A 60 4.87 1.47 -11.92
N VAL A 61 5.43 2.53 -11.34
CA VAL A 61 5.52 2.70 -9.88
C VAL A 61 4.89 4.03 -9.52
N PHE A 62 3.95 4.01 -8.57
CA PHE A 62 3.37 5.16 -7.92
C PHE A 62 3.92 5.28 -6.50
N TYR A 63 4.30 6.49 -6.10
CA TYR A 63 4.57 6.86 -4.72
C TYR A 63 3.58 7.94 -4.30
N VAL A 64 2.77 7.64 -3.28
CA VAL A 64 1.91 8.63 -2.62
C VAL A 64 2.62 9.08 -1.36
N ARG A 65 2.92 10.37 -1.25
CA ARG A 65 3.50 10.99 -0.06
C ARG A 65 2.41 11.45 0.91
N TYR A 66 2.77 11.56 2.18
CA TYR A 66 1.88 12.04 3.23
C TYR A 66 1.36 13.47 2.99
N ASP A 67 2.12 14.31 2.28
CA ASP A 67 1.71 15.66 1.91
C ASP A 67 0.70 15.71 0.74
N GLY A 68 0.40 14.57 0.12
CA GLY A 68 -0.50 14.44 -1.03
C GLY A 68 0.18 14.40 -2.39
N THR A 69 1.51 14.54 -2.46
CA THR A 69 2.25 14.39 -3.71
C THR A 69 2.13 12.96 -4.23
N LEU A 70 1.75 12.83 -5.50
CA LEU A 70 1.76 11.58 -6.25
C LEU A 70 2.90 11.66 -7.27
N GLU A 71 3.92 10.83 -7.09
CA GLU A 71 5.01 10.62 -8.05
C GLU A 71 4.73 9.32 -8.82
N CYS A 72 5.00 9.33 -10.12
CA CYS A 72 4.80 8.18 -11.00
C CYS A 72 6.01 7.99 -11.90
N THR A 73 6.47 6.75 -12.05
CA THR A 73 7.49 6.35 -13.02
C THR A 73 6.96 5.22 -13.90
N GLU A 74 6.83 5.46 -15.20
CA GLU A 74 6.54 4.44 -16.20
C GLU A 74 7.85 3.89 -16.78
N TYR A 75 7.96 2.56 -16.82
CA TYR A 75 9.10 1.85 -17.35
C TYR A 75 8.80 1.33 -18.76
N TRP A 76 9.77 1.45 -19.65
CA TRP A 76 9.69 1.06 -21.05
C TRP A 76 10.89 0.16 -21.40
N SER A 77 10.72 -0.76 -22.36
CA SER A 77 11.74 -1.77 -22.66
C SER A 77 12.96 -1.22 -23.40
N ILE A 78 12.79 -0.13 -24.16
CA ILE A 78 13.83 0.49 -24.97
C ILE A 78 14.00 1.97 -24.62
N SER A 79 12.89 2.70 -24.48
CA SER A 79 12.93 4.13 -24.17
C SER A 79 13.32 4.42 -22.73
N ASP A 80 13.76 5.66 -22.49
CA ASP A 80 13.92 6.18 -21.14
C ASP A 80 12.60 6.14 -20.37
N ASN A 81 12.71 6.01 -19.05
CA ASN A 81 11.56 6.07 -18.15
C ASN A 81 10.86 7.42 -18.27
N LYS A 82 9.54 7.42 -18.09
CA LYS A 82 8.74 8.66 -18.01
C LYS A 82 8.36 8.91 -16.57
N GLU A 83 8.65 10.12 -16.11
CA GLU A 83 8.39 10.53 -14.73
C GLU A 83 7.33 11.64 -14.71
N TYR A 84 6.38 11.52 -13.78
CA TYR A 84 5.28 12.47 -13.61
C TYR A 84 5.11 12.78 -12.13
N SER A 85 4.67 13.99 -11.81
CA SER A 85 4.35 14.41 -10.45
C SER A 85 3.11 15.28 -10.44
N THR A 86 2.21 15.04 -9.50
CA THR A 86 1.01 15.83 -9.27
C THR A 86 0.60 15.79 -7.80
N VAL A 87 -0.50 16.43 -7.43
CA VAL A 87 -1.00 16.49 -6.06
C VAL A 87 -2.41 15.92 -6.01
N LEU A 88 -2.63 14.96 -5.11
CA LEU A 88 -3.94 14.40 -4.83
C LEU A 88 -4.84 15.44 -4.18
N SER A 89 -6.15 15.35 -4.46
CA SER A 89 -7.13 16.06 -3.64
C SER A 89 -7.09 15.58 -2.19
N ASP A 90 -7.45 16.44 -1.24
CA ASP A 90 -7.50 16.09 0.19
C ASP A 90 -8.40 14.89 0.48
N SER A 91 -9.50 14.77 -0.28
CA SER A 91 -10.41 13.63 -0.19
C SER A 91 -9.73 12.35 -0.66
N ASP A 92 -9.00 12.38 -1.77
CA ASP A 92 -8.32 11.21 -2.28
C ASP A 92 -7.14 10.81 -1.38
N LEU A 93 -6.37 11.78 -0.88
CA LEU A 93 -5.31 11.51 0.08
C LEU A 93 -5.86 10.83 1.34
N MET A 94 -7.00 11.31 1.87
CA MET A 94 -7.65 10.69 3.01
C MET A 94 -8.11 9.25 2.69
N ASP A 95 -8.68 9.01 1.51
CA ASP A 95 -9.07 7.66 1.09
C ASP A 95 -7.86 6.72 0.99
N VAL A 96 -6.71 7.20 0.47
CA VAL A 96 -5.46 6.42 0.44
C VAL A 96 -4.97 6.12 1.86
N TYR A 97 -4.99 7.12 2.74
CA TYR A 97 -4.58 6.94 4.14
C TYR A 97 -5.48 5.93 4.86
N GLU A 98 -6.80 6.03 4.70
CA GLU A 98 -7.76 5.08 5.28
C GLU A 98 -7.55 3.65 4.74
N PHE A 99 -7.28 3.51 3.44
CA PHE A 99 -6.90 2.23 2.86
C PHE A 99 -5.63 1.67 3.52
N CYS A 100 -4.59 2.47 3.69
CA CYS A 100 -3.34 2.04 4.33
C CYS A 100 -3.56 1.59 5.78
N GLN A 101 -4.36 2.33 6.55
CA GLN A 101 -4.72 1.96 7.93
C GLN A 101 -5.55 0.68 7.99
N GLU A 102 -6.37 0.43 6.98
CA GLU A 102 -7.28 -0.71 6.94
C GLU A 102 -6.60 -2.01 6.48
N TYR A 103 -5.68 -1.92 5.52
CA TYR A 103 -5.04 -3.06 4.85
C TYR A 103 -3.55 -3.22 5.18
N GLY A 104 -2.95 -2.25 5.88
CA GLY A 104 -1.52 -2.19 6.16
C GLY A 104 -0.97 -3.44 6.85
N ASP A 105 -1.73 -4.09 7.73
CA ASP A 105 -1.28 -5.32 8.39
C ASP A 105 -1.29 -6.57 7.49
N GLY A 106 -1.80 -6.46 6.26
CA GLY A 106 -1.91 -7.54 5.28
C GLY A 106 -2.92 -8.64 5.64
N GLU A 107 -3.49 -8.66 6.86
CA GLU A 107 -4.33 -9.76 7.33
C GLU A 107 -5.67 -9.82 6.58
N LYS A 108 -6.17 -8.69 6.10
CA LYS A 108 -7.41 -8.63 5.29
C LYS A 108 -7.30 -9.31 3.94
N LEU A 109 -6.10 -9.38 3.38
CA LEU A 109 -5.82 -9.95 2.06
C LEU A 109 -5.12 -11.31 2.16
N LYS A 110 -5.02 -11.84 3.39
CA LYS A 110 -4.38 -13.11 3.65
C LYS A 110 -5.13 -14.24 2.96
N GLY A 111 -4.43 -14.93 2.05
CA GLY A 111 -5.00 -16.01 1.25
C GLY A 111 -5.90 -15.54 0.12
N TYR A 112 -6.03 -14.23 -0.11
CA TYR A 112 -6.62 -13.74 -1.35
C TYR A 112 -5.65 -14.00 -2.50
N GLU A 113 -6.15 -14.68 -3.52
CA GLU A 113 -5.43 -14.96 -4.75
C GLU A 113 -6.44 -14.86 -5.90
N GLU A 114 -6.00 -14.26 -7.00
CA GLU A 114 -6.76 -14.21 -8.23
C GLU A 114 -5.96 -14.90 -9.33
N GLN A 115 -6.66 -15.63 -10.19
CA GLN A 115 -6.06 -16.29 -11.35
C GLN A 115 -6.33 -15.45 -12.58
N ALA A 116 -5.28 -14.82 -13.11
CA ALA A 116 -5.27 -14.19 -14.42
C ALA A 116 -4.02 -14.63 -15.21
N ALA A 117 -4.08 -14.45 -16.53
CA ALA A 117 -3.04 -14.90 -17.46
C ALA A 117 -2.62 -13.79 -18.44
N ASP A 118 -2.78 -12.53 -18.04
CA ASP A 118 -2.33 -11.34 -18.79
C ASP A 118 -0.95 -10.85 -18.36
N GLY A 119 -0.33 -11.49 -17.37
CA GLY A 119 1.05 -11.22 -16.98
C GLY A 119 1.27 -9.93 -16.19
N GLU A 120 0.26 -9.08 -15.97
CA GLU A 120 0.41 -7.86 -15.16
C GLU A 120 0.11 -8.15 -13.68
N LYS A 121 1.12 -8.03 -12.82
CA LYS A 121 0.93 -8.18 -11.37
C LYS A 121 1.18 -6.88 -10.65
N LEU A 122 0.44 -6.67 -9.58
CA LEU A 122 0.52 -5.47 -8.74
C LEU A 122 1.14 -5.78 -7.38
N TRP A 123 1.86 -4.82 -6.82
CA TRP A 123 2.42 -4.81 -5.48
C TRP A 123 1.96 -3.56 -4.74
N PHE A 124 1.58 -3.74 -3.48
CA PHE A 124 1.17 -2.66 -2.59
C PHE A 124 1.97 -2.74 -1.29
N THR A 125 2.63 -1.63 -0.94
CA THR A 125 3.43 -1.49 0.28
C THR A 125 3.05 -0.20 0.98
N TYR A 126 2.59 -0.30 2.22
CA TYR A 126 2.34 0.83 3.10
C TYR A 126 3.63 1.14 3.87
N ILE A 127 3.99 2.42 3.97
CA ILE A 127 5.05 2.90 4.84
C ILE A 127 4.38 3.75 5.91
N ASP A 128 4.46 3.32 7.16
CA ASP A 128 3.75 3.97 8.25
C ASP A 128 4.40 5.28 8.71
N GLU A 129 3.78 5.89 9.71
CA GLU A 129 4.18 7.21 10.22
C GLU A 129 5.55 7.18 10.93
N ASP A 130 5.98 6.00 11.36
CA ASP A 130 7.29 5.75 11.96
C ASP A 130 8.32 5.33 10.88
N GLY A 131 7.89 5.23 9.61
CA GLY A 131 8.70 4.83 8.46
C GLY A 131 8.85 3.31 8.30
N GLU A 132 8.06 2.50 9.00
CA GLU A 132 8.09 1.04 8.87
C GLU A 132 7.33 0.58 7.62
N GLU A 133 7.94 -0.31 6.84
CA GLU A 133 7.31 -0.92 5.67
C GLU A 133 6.41 -2.08 6.06
N HIS A 134 5.17 -2.04 5.57
CA HIS A 134 4.16 -3.07 5.70
C HIS A 134 3.72 -3.57 4.33
N PHE A 135 3.92 -4.86 4.10
CA PHE A 135 3.48 -5.51 2.87
C PHE A 135 1.96 -5.73 2.90
N ILE A 136 1.24 -5.14 1.95
CA ILE A 136 -0.21 -5.28 1.84
C ILE A 136 -0.57 -6.45 0.92
N TYR A 137 -0.03 -6.45 -0.30
CA TYR A 137 -0.45 -7.40 -1.33
C TYR A 137 0.55 -7.55 -2.48
N PHE A 138 0.57 -8.74 -3.08
CA PHE A 138 1.21 -9.04 -4.36
C PHE A 138 0.35 -10.02 -5.16
N GLY A 139 0.00 -9.67 -6.40
CA GLY A 139 -0.67 -10.57 -7.33
C GLY A 139 -1.56 -9.84 -8.33
N TYR A 140 -2.45 -10.61 -8.96
CA TYR A 140 -3.57 -10.06 -9.72
C TYR A 140 -4.67 -9.60 -8.76
N CYS A 141 -5.31 -8.48 -9.03
CA CYS A 141 -6.34 -7.96 -8.12
C CYS A 141 -7.50 -7.28 -8.82
N TYR A 142 -7.79 -7.64 -10.08
CA TYR A 142 -8.85 -7.02 -10.88
C TYR A 142 -10.23 -7.19 -10.24
N GLN A 143 -10.44 -8.26 -9.47
CA GLN A 143 -11.68 -8.57 -8.78
C GLN A 143 -11.73 -8.00 -7.35
N ASN A 144 -10.61 -7.53 -6.81
CA ASN A 144 -10.58 -6.87 -5.51
C ASN A 144 -10.82 -5.38 -5.70
N GLU A 145 -12.05 -4.93 -5.44
CA GLU A 145 -12.44 -3.55 -5.65
C GLU A 145 -11.56 -2.55 -4.87
N ALA A 146 -11.11 -2.87 -3.66
CA ALA A 146 -10.28 -1.96 -2.87
C ALA A 146 -8.90 -1.74 -3.54
N LEU A 147 -8.22 -2.82 -3.92
CA LEU A 147 -6.93 -2.75 -4.61
C LEU A 147 -7.05 -2.13 -6.00
N TRP A 148 -8.03 -2.58 -6.78
CA TRP A 148 -8.20 -2.14 -8.17
C TRP A 148 -8.66 -0.68 -8.27
N ASN A 149 -9.60 -0.24 -7.44
CA ASN A 149 -10.05 1.15 -7.44
C ASN A 149 -8.94 2.10 -6.98
N LEU A 150 -8.11 1.68 -6.03
CA LEU A 150 -6.95 2.46 -5.61
C LEU A 150 -5.97 2.64 -6.77
N TYR A 151 -5.52 1.55 -7.40
CA TYR A 151 -4.59 1.58 -8.52
C TYR A 151 -5.12 2.42 -9.70
N THR A 152 -6.36 2.17 -10.12
CA THR A 152 -6.96 2.88 -11.26
C THR A 152 -7.17 4.38 -10.98
N ARG A 153 -7.47 4.74 -9.72
CA ARG A 153 -7.57 6.14 -9.28
C ARG A 153 -6.23 6.84 -9.37
N LEU A 154 -5.15 6.27 -8.83
CA LEU A 154 -3.80 6.84 -8.94
C LEU A 154 -3.40 7.01 -10.42
N GLY A 155 -3.65 6.00 -11.25
CA GLY A 155 -3.40 6.08 -12.69
C GLY A 155 -4.26 7.12 -13.43
N SER A 156 -5.39 7.56 -12.88
CA SER A 156 -6.22 8.60 -13.50
C SER A 156 -5.62 10.00 -13.36
N TYR A 157 -4.85 10.25 -12.30
CA TYR A 157 -4.14 11.51 -12.10
C TYR A 157 -3.03 11.73 -13.12
N ILE A 158 -2.40 10.65 -13.60
CA ILE A 158 -1.28 10.74 -14.56
C ILE A 158 -1.77 10.79 -16.00
N ARG A 159 -2.81 10.03 -16.36
CA ARG A 159 -3.36 10.01 -17.73
C ARG A 159 -3.99 11.33 -18.18
N ASN A 160 -4.19 12.26 -17.25
CA ASN A 160 -4.74 13.59 -17.51
C ASN A 160 -3.66 14.70 -17.54
N LEU A 161 -2.38 14.36 -17.42
CA LEU A 161 -1.22 15.27 -17.57
C LEU A 161 -0.67 15.22 -19.00
#